data_AF-A0A7X8GJ34-F1
#
_entry.id   AF-A0A7X8GJ34-F1
#
_cell.length_a   1.000
_cell.length_b   1.000
_cell.length_c   1.000
_cell.angle_alpha   90.00
_cell.angle_beta   90.00
_cell.angle_gamma   90.00
#
_symmetry.space_group_name_H-M   'P 1'
#
loop_
_entity.id
_entity.type
_entity.pdbx_description
1 polymer ?
#
loop_
_entity_poly.entity_id
_entity_poly.type
_entity_poly.pdbx_seq_one_letter_code
_entity_poly.pdbx_strand_id
1 'polypeptide(L)'
;MQVHEFYEDDPDAPADGWGADPQLDIDLLNRLARGPVPGDDDLATAIALTRETHHQFEQFGTSGGQRWNTEQSRVALRALRLTLERHGIQLNVPWRDFDGFYSHWIEQDCKGSWKKRRDLLSTYFAPVTEALEHIEEDQFRAELAEGISPRPVTGWARVDEEISQLRLRFRSASTVQDYKDAGNRCVGVLEALSATVYDPARHCPAGATEPPVDKTDVRIGAYIEDRLPGHAHEELRGLVKKTSAFAHKVKHSPKADRLSAGLAGDAVIMLAQLLRRLAE
;
A
#
# COMPACT_ATOMS: atom_id res chain seq x y z
N MET A 1 -2.51 12.18 8.03
CA MET A 1 -3.19 13.35 8.61
C MET A 1 -4.19 12.96 9.71
N GLN A 2 -4.43 13.85 10.67
CA GLN A 2 -5.43 13.78 11.75
C GLN A 2 -6.60 14.72 11.44
N VAL A 3 -7.77 14.47 12.04
CA VAL A 3 -9.00 15.25 11.75
C VAL A 3 -8.83 16.75 11.98
N HIS A 4 -8.11 17.17 13.02
CA HIS A 4 -7.91 18.60 13.31
C HIS A 4 -7.07 19.33 12.25
N GLU A 5 -6.25 18.60 11.48
CA GLU A 5 -5.41 19.17 10.41
C GLU A 5 -6.22 19.51 9.15
N PHE A 6 -7.49 19.10 9.07
CA PHE A 6 -8.42 19.59 8.03
C PHE A 6 -8.95 20.99 8.31
N TYR A 7 -8.64 21.55 9.48
CA TYR A 7 -9.14 22.82 9.93
C TYR A 7 -8.00 23.80 10.12
N GLU A 8 -8.24 25.05 9.73
CA GLU A 8 -7.35 26.17 9.98
C GLU A 8 -7.94 27.08 11.05
N ASP A 9 -7.07 27.68 11.86
CA ASP A 9 -7.45 28.72 12.80
C ASP A 9 -7.94 29.93 12.00
N ASP A 10 -9.04 30.56 12.44
CA ASP A 10 -9.52 31.78 11.83
C ASP A 10 -8.49 32.91 12.07
N PRO A 11 -7.83 33.43 11.01
CA PRO A 11 -6.81 34.45 11.16
C PRO A 11 -7.37 35.79 11.66
N ASP A 12 -8.69 35.98 11.57
CA ASP A 12 -9.42 37.17 12.02
C ASP A 12 -10.07 36.99 13.40
N ALA A 13 -9.78 35.88 14.10
CA ALA A 13 -10.30 35.63 15.44
C ALA A 13 -9.86 36.71 16.44
N PRO A 14 -10.77 37.26 17.27
CA PRO A 14 -10.40 38.23 18.28
C PRO A 14 -9.45 37.63 19.33
N ALA A 15 -8.44 38.41 19.73
CA ALA A 15 -7.39 37.98 20.67
C ALA A 15 -7.86 37.86 22.14
N ASP A 16 -9.16 37.91 22.41
CA ASP A 16 -9.77 37.99 23.74
C ASP A 16 -9.98 36.63 24.42
N GLY A 17 -9.40 35.56 23.87
CA GLY A 17 -9.26 34.25 24.54
C GLY A 17 -10.45 33.31 24.36
N TRP A 18 -11.49 33.73 23.61
CA TRP A 18 -12.53 32.85 23.10
C TRP A 18 -12.20 32.55 21.63
N GLY A 19 -11.37 31.53 21.40
CA GLY A 19 -10.95 31.16 20.04
C GLY A 19 -12.14 30.96 19.12
N ALA A 20 -12.08 31.51 17.91
CA ALA A 20 -13.07 31.23 16.87
C ALA A 20 -13.06 29.73 16.55
N ASP A 21 -14.22 29.20 16.18
CA ASP A 21 -14.31 27.80 15.77
C ASP A 21 -13.43 27.57 14.52
N PRO A 22 -12.53 26.57 14.52
CA PRO A 22 -11.67 26.28 13.38
C PRO A 22 -12.48 26.09 12.09
N GLN A 23 -12.04 26.70 11.01
CA GLN A 23 -12.71 26.64 9.70
C GLN A 23 -12.12 25.52 8.86
N LEU A 24 -12.96 24.86 8.06
CA LEU A 24 -12.50 23.79 7.16
C LEU A 24 -11.57 24.37 6.08
N ASP A 25 -10.35 23.87 5.98
CA ASP A 25 -9.36 24.27 4.98
C ASP A 25 -9.76 23.70 3.60
N ILE A 26 -10.47 24.52 2.83
CA ILE A 26 -10.94 24.18 1.48
C ILE A 26 -9.77 24.01 0.51
N ASP A 27 -8.68 24.75 0.69
CA ASP A 27 -7.52 24.68 -0.19
C ASP A 27 -6.76 23.38 0.00
N LEU A 28 -6.66 22.88 1.23
CA LEU A 28 -6.16 21.53 1.53
C LEU A 28 -7.03 20.46 0.88
N LEU A 29 -8.36 20.51 1.03
CA LEU A 29 -9.24 19.53 0.38
C LEU A 29 -9.11 19.56 -1.15
N ASN A 30 -8.95 20.74 -1.73
CA ASN A 30 -8.69 20.89 -3.17
C ASN A 30 -7.33 20.33 -3.59
N ARG A 31 -6.30 20.44 -2.74
CA ARG A 31 -4.98 19.81 -2.97
C ARG A 31 -5.07 18.29 -2.90
N LEU A 32 -5.74 17.74 -1.88
CA LEU A 32 -5.96 16.30 -1.73
C LEU A 32 -6.71 15.70 -2.92
N ALA A 33 -7.66 16.46 -3.49
CA ALA A 33 -8.37 16.08 -4.71
C ALA A 33 -7.47 16.02 -5.96
N ARG A 34 -6.29 16.66 -5.97
CA ARG A 34 -5.35 16.66 -7.10
C ARG A 34 -4.29 15.57 -6.97
N GLY A 35 -4.02 15.09 -5.77
CA GLY A 35 -3.03 14.05 -5.49
C GLY A 35 -2.48 14.11 -4.06
N PRO A 36 -1.50 13.25 -3.74
CA PRO A 36 -0.94 13.17 -2.40
C PRO A 36 -0.26 14.48 -2.00
N VAL A 37 -0.41 14.89 -0.73
CA VAL A 37 0.33 16.02 -0.17
C VAL A 37 1.72 15.53 0.25
N PRO A 38 2.82 16.18 -0.17
CA PRO A 38 4.16 15.76 0.21
C PRO A 38 4.35 15.72 1.74
N GLY A 39 4.92 14.63 2.23
CA GLY A 39 5.19 14.43 3.66
C GLY A 39 4.02 13.88 4.48
N ASP A 40 2.85 13.70 3.86
CA ASP A 40 1.68 13.09 4.49
C ASP A 40 1.56 11.60 4.15
N ASP A 41 0.95 10.85 5.07
CA ASP A 41 0.55 9.46 4.85
C ASP A 41 -0.83 9.45 4.20
N ASP A 42 -0.86 9.13 2.90
CA ASP A 42 -2.07 9.18 2.10
C ASP A 42 -3.17 8.21 2.56
N LEU A 43 -2.80 7.08 3.17
CA LEU A 43 -3.76 6.14 3.74
C LEU A 43 -4.36 6.70 5.03
N ALA A 44 -3.52 7.23 5.93
CA ALA A 44 -3.99 7.88 7.14
C ALA A 44 -4.95 9.04 6.82
N THR A 45 -4.66 9.77 5.73
CA THR A 45 -5.52 10.86 5.24
C THR A 45 -6.82 10.37 4.64
N ALA A 46 -6.81 9.27 3.89
CA ALA A 46 -8.05 8.62 3.43
C ALA A 46 -8.94 8.21 4.61
N ILE A 47 -8.35 7.62 5.66
CA ILE A 47 -9.04 7.21 6.89
C ILE A 47 -9.64 8.41 7.61
N ALA A 48 -8.84 9.44 7.88
CA ALA A 48 -9.28 10.65 8.58
C ALA A 48 -10.40 11.36 7.81
N LEU A 49 -10.24 11.53 6.48
CA LEU A 49 -11.22 12.20 5.64
C LEU A 49 -12.52 11.40 5.51
N THR A 50 -12.44 10.06 5.47
CA THR A 50 -13.63 9.18 5.50
C THR A 50 -14.40 9.37 6.80
N ARG A 51 -13.71 9.29 7.94
CA ARG A 51 -14.31 9.45 9.27
C ARG A 51 -14.99 10.80 9.42
N GLU A 52 -14.29 11.87 9.05
CA GLU A 52 -14.82 13.22 9.19
C GLU A 52 -15.99 13.48 8.23
N THR A 53 -15.89 13.05 6.96
CA THR A 53 -17.00 13.20 6.01
C THR A 53 -18.23 12.43 6.49
N HIS A 54 -18.06 11.17 6.93
CA HIS A 54 -19.17 10.38 7.46
C HIS A 54 -19.80 11.06 8.68
N HIS A 55 -18.99 11.55 9.61
CA HIS A 55 -19.45 12.24 10.81
C HIS A 55 -20.29 13.47 10.47
N GLN A 56 -19.86 14.29 9.52
CA GLN A 56 -20.55 15.53 9.14
C GLN A 56 -21.90 15.26 8.45
N PHE A 57 -21.96 14.25 7.57
CA PHE A 57 -23.24 13.80 6.99
C PHE A 57 -24.17 13.19 8.06
N GLU A 58 -23.64 12.45 9.05
CA GLU A 58 -24.44 11.93 10.16
C GLU A 58 -25.00 13.06 11.04
N GLN A 59 -24.19 14.05 11.42
CA GLN A 59 -24.64 15.20 12.20
C GLN A 59 -25.73 15.98 11.46
N PHE A 60 -25.54 16.25 10.16
CA PHE A 60 -26.56 16.86 9.30
C PHE A 60 -27.85 16.04 9.27
N GLY A 61 -27.73 14.71 9.24
CA GLY A 61 -28.88 13.81 9.23
C GLY A 61 -29.57 13.60 10.55
N THR A 62 -29.01 14.01 11.68
CA THR A 62 -29.55 13.65 12.99
C THR A 62 -29.81 14.87 13.85
N SER A 63 -28.74 15.45 14.39
CA SER A 63 -28.76 16.52 15.38
C SER A 63 -28.82 17.92 14.78
N GLY A 64 -28.45 18.08 13.51
CA GLY A 64 -28.19 19.39 12.91
C GLY A 64 -26.89 20.04 13.41
N GLY A 65 -26.01 19.27 14.06
CA GLY A 65 -24.74 19.73 14.65
C GLY A 65 -23.53 19.69 13.71
N GLN A 66 -23.75 19.57 12.40
CA GLN A 66 -22.68 19.60 11.40
C GLN A 66 -21.98 20.97 11.42
N ARG A 67 -20.67 20.96 11.24
CA ARG A 67 -19.84 22.17 11.13
C ARG A 67 -19.81 22.71 9.71
N TRP A 68 -19.99 21.82 8.73
CA TRP A 68 -19.90 22.17 7.33
C TRP A 68 -21.20 22.78 6.82
N ASN A 69 -21.09 23.63 5.80
CA ASN A 69 -22.19 24.02 4.94
C ASN A 69 -22.30 23.09 3.72
N THR A 70 -23.35 23.29 2.91
CA THR A 70 -23.61 22.45 1.71
C THR A 70 -22.44 22.47 0.71
N GLU A 71 -21.82 23.62 0.44
CA GLU A 71 -20.69 23.70 -0.50
C GLU A 71 -19.44 23.01 0.06
N GLN A 72 -19.14 23.19 1.34
CA GLN A 72 -18.04 22.49 2.03
C GLN A 72 -18.24 20.97 1.97
N SER A 73 -19.47 20.48 2.20
CA SER A 73 -19.78 19.05 2.09
C SER A 73 -19.52 18.50 0.68
N ARG A 74 -19.76 19.31 -0.35
CA ARG A 74 -19.49 18.96 -1.75
C ARG A 74 -18.01 18.81 -2.02
N VAL A 75 -17.21 19.77 -1.55
CA VAL A 75 -15.75 19.77 -1.72
C VAL A 75 -15.14 18.57 -0.97
N ALA A 76 -15.53 18.36 0.29
CA ALA A 76 -15.06 17.24 1.10
C ALA A 76 -15.42 15.88 0.48
N LEU A 77 -16.66 15.68 0.04
CA LEU A 77 -17.08 14.43 -0.59
C LEU A 77 -16.34 14.16 -1.91
N ARG A 78 -16.05 15.21 -2.70
CA ARG A 78 -15.23 15.09 -3.91
C ARG A 78 -13.79 14.73 -3.58
N ALA A 79 -13.18 15.42 -2.61
CA ALA A 79 -11.80 15.14 -2.16
C ALA A 79 -11.68 13.71 -1.62
N LEU A 80 -12.69 13.26 -0.86
CA LEU A 80 -12.77 11.90 -0.34
C LEU A 80 -12.78 10.88 -1.47
N ARG A 81 -13.69 11.01 -2.45
CA ARG A 81 -13.78 10.08 -3.58
C ARG A 81 -12.45 9.93 -4.33
N LEU A 82 -11.81 11.05 -4.65
CA LEU A 82 -10.54 11.06 -5.38
C LEU A 82 -9.37 10.54 -4.52
N THR A 83 -9.43 10.71 -3.21
CA THR A 83 -8.47 10.12 -2.28
C THR A 83 -8.64 8.61 -2.19
N LEU A 84 -9.87 8.11 -2.08
CA LEU A 84 -10.18 6.67 -2.04
C LEU A 84 -9.80 5.95 -3.35
N GLU A 85 -10.00 6.59 -4.50
CA GLU A 85 -9.65 6.02 -5.81
C GLU A 85 -8.16 5.65 -5.92
N ARG A 86 -7.28 6.39 -5.22
CA ARG A 86 -5.83 6.11 -5.19
C ARG A 86 -5.50 4.82 -4.43
N HIS A 87 -6.37 4.42 -3.50
CA HIS A 87 -6.31 3.16 -2.77
C HIS A 87 -7.18 2.06 -3.41
N GLY A 88 -7.70 2.29 -4.63
CA GLY A 88 -8.55 1.34 -5.35
C GLY A 88 -9.96 1.18 -4.78
N ILE A 89 -10.39 2.10 -3.90
CA ILE A 89 -11.71 2.06 -3.24
C ILE A 89 -12.66 3.06 -3.93
N GLN A 90 -13.90 2.64 -4.18
CA GLN A 90 -14.93 3.51 -4.75
C GLN A 90 -16.04 3.81 -3.73
N LEU A 91 -16.29 5.10 -3.47
CA LEU A 91 -17.45 5.57 -2.71
C LEU A 91 -18.55 6.01 -3.68
N ASN A 92 -19.56 5.15 -3.87
CA ASN A 92 -20.65 5.34 -4.81
C ASN A 92 -21.94 5.81 -4.11
N VAL A 93 -21.93 7.02 -3.55
CA VAL A 93 -23.12 7.64 -2.97
C VAL A 93 -23.99 8.33 -4.04
N PRO A 94 -25.33 8.28 -3.95
CA PRO A 94 -26.24 8.92 -4.90
C PRO A 94 -26.42 10.44 -4.72
N TRP A 95 -25.72 11.05 -3.78
CA TRP A 95 -25.75 12.50 -3.54
C TRP A 95 -24.37 13.13 -3.73
N ARG A 96 -24.34 14.46 -3.82
CA ARG A 96 -23.11 15.24 -4.02
C ARG A 96 -22.76 16.15 -2.85
N ASP A 97 -23.72 16.41 -1.97
CA ASP A 97 -23.67 17.36 -0.87
C ASP A 97 -24.83 17.08 0.11
N PHE A 98 -24.97 17.92 1.13
CA PHE A 98 -26.04 17.81 2.13
C PHE A 98 -27.46 17.92 1.55
N ASP A 99 -27.72 18.81 0.59
CA ASP A 99 -29.05 18.96 0.01
C ASP A 99 -29.44 17.74 -0.83
N GLY A 100 -28.48 17.18 -1.57
CA GLY A 100 -28.65 15.89 -2.25
C GLY A 100 -28.91 14.74 -1.28
N PHE A 101 -28.17 14.70 -0.16
CA PHE A 101 -28.38 13.67 0.87
C PHE A 101 -29.74 13.79 1.54
N TYR A 102 -30.17 15.01 1.86
CA TYR A 102 -31.52 15.29 2.37
C TYR A 102 -32.58 14.75 1.42
N SER A 103 -32.47 15.09 0.13
CA SER A 103 -33.42 14.64 -0.89
C SER A 103 -33.47 13.11 -0.97
N HIS A 104 -32.30 12.47 -1.01
CA HIS A 104 -32.19 11.02 -1.06
C HIS A 104 -32.76 10.32 0.16
N TRP A 105 -32.54 10.84 1.38
CA TRP A 105 -33.12 10.20 2.58
C TRP A 105 -34.65 10.30 2.59
N ILE A 106 -35.23 11.31 1.94
CA ILE A 106 -36.69 11.48 1.91
C ILE A 106 -37.27 10.43 0.98
N GLU A 107 -36.64 10.20 -0.16
CA GLU A 107 -36.97 9.13 -1.11
C GLU A 107 -36.87 7.74 -0.47
N GLN A 108 -35.90 7.53 0.43
CA GLN A 108 -35.69 6.27 1.15
C GLN A 108 -36.55 6.13 2.42
N ASP A 109 -37.61 6.94 2.59
CA ASP A 109 -38.52 6.90 3.76
C ASP A 109 -37.78 6.97 5.13
N CYS A 110 -36.69 7.73 5.17
CA CYS A 110 -35.90 7.95 6.39
C CYS A 110 -36.36 9.18 7.19
N LYS A 111 -37.49 9.79 6.80
CA LYS A 111 -38.06 10.95 7.50
C LYS A 111 -38.50 10.55 8.92
N GLY A 112 -38.12 11.35 9.92
CA GLY A 112 -38.53 11.14 11.31
C GLY A 112 -37.81 10.02 12.05
N SER A 113 -36.81 9.36 11.46
CA SER A 113 -36.00 8.33 12.13
C SER A 113 -34.50 8.56 11.93
N TRP A 114 -33.83 9.03 12.97
CA TRP A 114 -32.37 9.17 12.99
C TRP A 114 -31.65 7.83 12.80
N LYS A 115 -32.24 6.74 13.30
CA LYS A 115 -31.72 5.39 13.10
C LYS A 115 -31.68 5.04 11.61
N LYS A 116 -32.81 5.20 10.88
CA LYS A 116 -32.86 4.90 9.44
C LYS A 116 -31.82 5.71 8.65
N ARG A 117 -31.57 6.98 9.01
CA ARG A 117 -30.57 7.84 8.34
C ARG A 117 -29.13 7.37 8.59
N ARG A 118 -28.82 6.93 9.81
CA ARG A 118 -27.52 6.31 10.13
C ARG A 118 -27.33 4.99 9.40
N ASP A 119 -28.36 4.15 9.38
CA ASP A 119 -28.34 2.87 8.65
C ASP A 119 -28.15 3.13 7.13
N LEU A 120 -28.79 4.17 6.59
CA LEU A 120 -28.62 4.60 5.19
C LEU A 120 -27.18 5.05 4.90
N LEU A 121 -26.57 5.88 5.74
CA LEU A 121 -25.16 6.28 5.57
C LEU A 121 -24.22 5.08 5.69
N SER A 122 -24.46 4.21 6.67
CA SER A 122 -23.67 3.00 6.91
C SER A 122 -23.65 2.07 5.67
N THR A 123 -24.75 2.00 4.91
CA THR A 123 -24.81 1.24 3.64
C THR A 123 -23.71 1.63 2.66
N TYR A 124 -23.27 2.89 2.66
CA TYR A 124 -22.25 3.39 1.73
C TYR A 124 -20.87 3.55 2.38
N PHE A 125 -20.83 3.98 3.64
CA PHE A 125 -19.56 4.27 4.33
C PHE A 125 -18.94 3.04 5.01
N ALA A 126 -19.72 2.07 5.49
CA ALA A 126 -19.17 0.91 6.17
C ALA A 126 -18.24 0.06 5.27
N PRO A 127 -18.61 -0.26 4.01
CA PRO A 127 -17.70 -1.00 3.12
C PRO A 127 -16.39 -0.25 2.84
N VAL A 128 -16.44 1.09 2.80
CA VAL A 128 -15.24 1.93 2.62
C VAL A 128 -14.36 1.90 3.87
N THR A 129 -14.95 2.02 5.06
CA THR A 129 -14.23 1.92 6.33
C THR A 129 -13.58 0.54 6.48
N GLU A 130 -14.31 -0.53 6.23
CA GLU A 130 -13.78 -1.91 6.29
C GLU A 130 -12.63 -2.12 5.29
N ALA A 131 -12.74 -1.59 4.07
CA ALA A 131 -11.67 -1.69 3.08
C ALA A 131 -10.41 -0.92 3.51
N LEU A 132 -10.55 0.28 4.07
CA LEU A 132 -9.43 1.06 4.59
C LEU A 132 -8.77 0.41 5.81
N GLU A 133 -9.57 -0.15 6.73
CA GLU A 133 -9.07 -0.92 7.87
C GLU A 133 -8.28 -2.15 7.40
N HIS A 134 -8.75 -2.85 6.36
CA HIS A 134 -8.01 -3.95 5.77
C HIS A 134 -6.66 -3.53 5.19
N ILE A 135 -6.60 -2.39 4.49
CA ILE A 135 -5.34 -1.86 3.94
C ILE A 135 -4.40 -1.42 5.07
N GLU A 136 -4.92 -0.76 6.11
CA GLU A 136 -4.15 -0.34 7.29
C GLU A 136 -3.60 -1.55 8.06
N GLU A 137 -4.41 -2.59 8.25
CA GLU A 137 -3.98 -3.85 8.83
C GLU A 137 -2.90 -4.54 7.98
N ASP A 138 -3.05 -4.54 6.66
CA ASP A 138 -2.07 -5.14 5.75
C ASP A 138 -0.75 -4.36 5.75
N GLN A 139 -0.78 -3.03 5.80
CA GLN A 139 0.40 -2.19 5.96
C GLN A 139 1.07 -2.41 7.33
N PHE A 140 0.28 -2.52 8.40
CA PHE A 140 0.80 -2.85 9.73
C PHE A 140 1.41 -4.26 9.77
N ARG A 141 0.83 -5.21 9.03
CA ARG A 141 1.34 -6.59 8.86
C ARG A 141 2.46 -6.70 7.82
N ALA A 142 2.83 -5.63 7.12
CA ALA A 142 3.91 -5.62 6.16
C ALA A 142 5.26 -5.66 6.91
N GLU A 143 5.68 -6.88 7.29
CA GLU A 143 6.94 -7.10 8.00
C GLU A 143 8.17 -7.11 7.08
N LEU A 144 7.95 -7.25 5.77
CA LEU A 144 8.96 -7.26 4.72
C LEU A 144 8.57 -6.28 3.63
N ALA A 145 9.56 -5.85 2.86
CA ALA A 145 9.43 -4.85 1.82
C ALA A 145 8.32 -5.18 0.82
N GLU A 146 7.61 -4.13 0.41
CA GLU A 146 6.69 -4.13 -0.72
C GLU A 146 7.36 -3.43 -1.89
N GLY A 147 7.28 -4.04 -3.07
CA GLY A 147 7.87 -3.46 -4.27
C GLY A 147 7.20 -2.14 -4.60
N ILE A 148 7.99 -1.10 -4.89
CA ILE A 148 7.48 0.06 -5.61
C ILE A 148 7.10 -0.45 -7.00
N SER A 149 5.82 -0.68 -7.27
CA SER A 149 5.29 -1.26 -8.50
C SER A 149 3.81 -0.90 -8.64
N PRO A 150 3.30 -0.67 -9.87
CA PRO A 150 1.85 -0.54 -10.07
C PRO A 150 1.10 -1.86 -9.84
N ARG A 151 1.81 -2.99 -9.67
CA ARG A 151 1.24 -4.31 -9.42
C ARG A 151 1.63 -4.80 -8.03
N PRO A 152 0.69 -5.36 -7.25
CA PRO A 152 1.00 -5.93 -5.93
C PRO A 152 1.82 -7.23 -6.01
N VAL A 153 1.89 -7.87 -7.18
CA VAL A 153 2.62 -9.11 -7.46
C VAL A 153 3.44 -9.00 -8.73
N THR A 154 4.45 -9.86 -8.90
CA THR A 154 5.31 -9.86 -10.10
C THR A 154 4.56 -10.32 -11.35
N GLY A 155 3.52 -11.14 -11.18
CA GLY A 155 2.80 -11.81 -12.28
C GLY A 155 3.46 -13.11 -12.73
N TRP A 156 4.57 -13.50 -12.10
CA TRP A 156 5.20 -14.80 -12.28
C TRP A 156 4.72 -15.74 -11.18
N ALA A 157 3.74 -16.59 -11.50
CA ALA A 157 3.00 -17.39 -10.52
C ALA A 157 3.89 -18.12 -9.50
N ARG A 158 4.99 -18.75 -9.96
CA ARG A 158 5.91 -19.47 -9.07
C ARG A 158 6.74 -18.55 -8.17
N VAL A 159 7.14 -17.38 -8.67
CA VAL A 159 7.88 -16.38 -7.89
C VAL A 159 6.96 -15.76 -6.85
N ASP A 160 5.73 -15.43 -7.24
CA ASP A 160 4.72 -14.88 -6.34
C ASP A 160 4.37 -15.87 -5.23
N GLU A 161 4.25 -17.16 -5.54
CA GLU A 161 4.05 -18.22 -4.54
C GLU A 161 5.19 -18.29 -3.52
N GLU A 162 6.45 -18.29 -3.97
CA GLU A 162 7.61 -18.34 -3.06
C GLU A 162 7.73 -17.05 -2.21
N ILE A 163 7.38 -15.88 -2.76
CA ILE A 163 7.32 -14.63 -2.01
C ILE A 163 6.23 -14.69 -0.94
N SER A 164 5.04 -15.23 -1.26
CA SER A 164 3.97 -15.44 -0.28
C SER A 164 4.41 -16.39 0.85
N GLN A 165 5.10 -17.48 0.52
CA GLN A 165 5.62 -18.43 1.51
C GLN A 165 6.71 -17.81 2.39
N LEU A 166 7.60 -16.99 1.83
CA LEU A 166 8.60 -16.22 2.58
C LEU A 166 7.93 -15.26 3.57
N ARG A 167 6.98 -14.44 3.10
CA ARG A 167 6.22 -13.50 3.94
C ARG A 167 5.50 -14.22 5.06
N LEU A 168 4.80 -15.32 4.76
CA LEU A 168 4.09 -16.12 5.74
C LEU A 168 5.05 -16.69 6.80
N ARG A 169 6.21 -17.22 6.38
CA ARG A 169 7.18 -17.79 7.32
C ARG A 169 7.79 -16.75 8.23
N PHE A 170 8.19 -15.60 7.69
CA PHE A 170 8.81 -14.52 8.46
C PHE A 170 7.85 -13.95 9.50
N ARG A 171 6.57 -13.81 9.15
CA ARG A 171 5.50 -13.30 10.04
C ARG A 171 5.41 -14.05 11.36
N SER A 172 5.48 -15.38 11.31
CA SER A 172 5.40 -16.21 12.51
C SER A 172 6.76 -16.53 13.13
N ALA A 173 7.86 -16.05 12.56
CA ALA A 173 9.20 -16.46 12.98
C ALA A 173 9.56 -15.86 14.34
N SER A 174 9.95 -16.72 15.28
CA SER A 174 10.30 -16.31 16.64
C SER A 174 11.57 -16.98 17.17
N THR A 175 12.02 -18.07 16.54
CA THR A 175 13.20 -18.83 16.92
C THR A 175 14.31 -18.72 15.88
N VAL A 176 15.55 -19.04 16.28
CA VAL A 176 16.71 -19.12 15.36
C VAL A 176 16.43 -20.08 14.20
N GLN A 177 15.76 -21.20 14.45
CA GLN A 177 15.41 -22.15 13.40
C GLN A 177 14.38 -21.55 12.43
N ASP A 178 13.40 -20.79 12.93
CA ASP A 178 12.45 -20.09 12.07
C ASP A 178 13.13 -19.05 11.16
N TYR A 179 14.11 -18.31 11.69
CA TYR A 179 14.87 -17.33 10.90
C TYR A 179 15.78 -17.98 9.87
N LYS A 180 16.36 -19.16 10.16
CA LYS A 180 17.07 -19.97 9.16
C LYS A 180 16.12 -20.46 8.06
N ASP A 181 14.92 -20.88 8.44
CA ASP A 181 13.89 -21.31 7.48
C ASP A 181 13.45 -20.14 6.59
N ALA A 182 13.34 -18.92 7.13
CA ALA A 182 13.10 -17.71 6.34
C ALA A 182 14.24 -17.46 5.33
N GLY A 183 15.50 -17.65 5.73
CA GLY A 183 16.64 -17.66 4.81
C GLY A 183 16.54 -18.76 3.74
N ASN A 184 16.02 -19.93 4.08
CA ASN A 184 15.75 -20.99 3.10
C ASN A 184 14.65 -20.60 2.11
N ARG A 185 13.60 -19.90 2.55
CA ARG A 185 12.55 -19.35 1.66
C ARG A 185 13.09 -18.25 0.74
N CYS A 186 14.05 -17.44 1.20
CA CYS A 186 14.75 -16.49 0.33
C CYS A 186 15.47 -17.20 -0.83
N VAL A 187 16.12 -18.34 -0.57
CA VAL A 187 16.75 -19.16 -1.61
C VAL A 187 15.68 -19.74 -2.56
N GLY A 188 14.52 -20.18 -2.04
CA GLY A 188 13.39 -20.62 -2.87
C GLY A 188 12.90 -19.57 -3.86
N VAL A 189 12.78 -18.30 -3.43
CA VAL A 189 12.44 -17.18 -4.33
C VAL A 189 13.53 -16.99 -5.40
N LEU A 190 14.81 -17.05 -5.03
CA LEU A 190 15.94 -16.93 -5.97
C LEU A 190 15.96 -18.06 -7.01
N GLU A 191 15.65 -19.29 -6.59
CA GLU A 191 15.52 -20.45 -7.49
C GLU A 191 14.32 -20.30 -8.44
N ALA A 192 13.18 -19.81 -7.95
CA ALA A 192 12.02 -19.50 -8.78
C ALA A 192 12.33 -18.40 -9.81
N LEU A 193 13.03 -17.34 -9.41
CA LEU A 193 13.52 -16.30 -10.31
C LEU A 193 14.47 -16.86 -11.35
N SER A 194 15.48 -17.62 -10.92
CA SER A 194 16.45 -18.32 -11.78
C SER A 194 15.75 -19.17 -12.83
N ALA A 195 14.76 -19.97 -12.46
CA ALA A 195 13.98 -20.78 -13.40
C ALA A 195 13.11 -19.94 -14.35
N THR A 196 12.62 -18.79 -13.90
CA THR A 196 11.71 -17.94 -14.68
C THR A 196 12.42 -17.10 -15.72
N VAL A 197 13.56 -16.51 -15.37
CA VAL A 197 14.26 -15.54 -16.25
C VAL A 197 15.33 -16.17 -17.13
N TYR A 198 15.82 -17.36 -16.80
CA TYR A 198 16.90 -17.99 -17.55
C TYR A 198 16.38 -18.76 -18.77
N ASP A 199 16.74 -18.30 -19.97
CA ASP A 199 16.58 -19.00 -21.23
C ASP A 199 17.91 -19.65 -21.66
N PRO A 200 18.02 -20.99 -21.67
CA PRO A 200 19.24 -21.69 -22.08
C PRO A 200 19.70 -21.36 -23.51
N ALA A 201 18.77 -21.07 -24.43
CA ALA A 201 19.11 -20.76 -25.81
C ALA A 201 19.79 -19.38 -25.96
N ARG A 202 19.59 -18.49 -24.99
CA ARG A 202 20.14 -17.13 -24.99
C ARG A 202 21.31 -16.96 -24.04
N HIS A 203 21.19 -17.55 -22.86
CA HIS A 203 22.08 -17.28 -21.73
C HIS A 203 23.15 -18.37 -21.53
N CYS A 204 23.03 -19.52 -22.17
CA CYS A 204 24.06 -20.56 -22.11
C CYS A 204 25.09 -20.35 -23.23
N PRO A 205 26.38 -20.17 -22.92
CA PRO A 205 27.41 -20.07 -23.95
C PRO A 205 27.44 -21.32 -24.84
N ALA A 206 27.72 -21.13 -26.13
CA ALA A 206 27.80 -22.24 -27.08
C ALA A 206 28.81 -23.31 -26.63
N GLY A 207 28.35 -24.56 -26.50
CA GLY A 207 29.16 -25.69 -26.05
C GLY A 207 29.37 -25.80 -24.55
N ALA A 208 28.81 -24.89 -23.74
CA ALA A 208 28.81 -25.01 -22.28
C ALA A 208 27.65 -25.89 -21.78
N THR A 209 27.83 -26.47 -20.60
CA THR A 209 26.76 -27.18 -19.88
C THR A 209 25.83 -26.16 -19.22
N GLU A 210 24.52 -26.37 -19.31
CA GLU A 210 23.55 -25.52 -18.63
C GLU A 210 23.79 -25.55 -17.09
N PRO A 211 23.91 -24.38 -16.44
CA PRO A 211 24.00 -24.32 -14.98
C PRO A 211 22.69 -24.78 -14.33
N PRO A 212 22.75 -25.56 -13.24
CA PRO A 212 21.55 -25.95 -12.48
C PRO A 212 20.78 -24.75 -11.90
N VAL A 213 19.49 -24.92 -11.63
CA VAL A 213 18.59 -23.86 -11.14
C VAL A 213 19.09 -23.19 -9.86
N ASP A 214 19.73 -23.95 -8.97
CA ASP A 214 20.28 -23.50 -7.69
C ASP A 214 21.52 -22.60 -7.83
N LYS A 215 22.11 -22.51 -9.03
CA LYS A 215 23.14 -21.52 -9.40
C LYS A 215 22.51 -20.18 -9.72
N THR A 216 21.79 -19.64 -8.74
CA THR A 216 20.93 -18.46 -8.87
C THR A 216 21.71 -17.21 -9.28
N ASP A 217 22.90 -16.98 -8.73
CA ASP A 217 23.76 -15.84 -9.09
C ASP A 217 24.25 -15.93 -10.54
N VAL A 218 24.56 -17.14 -11.02
CA VAL A 218 24.99 -17.39 -12.41
C VAL A 218 23.82 -17.21 -13.39
N ARG A 219 22.68 -17.86 -13.14
CA ARG A 219 21.53 -17.85 -14.06
C ARG A 219 20.88 -16.47 -14.15
N ILE A 220 20.65 -15.81 -13.01
CA ILE A 220 20.10 -14.46 -12.99
C ILE A 220 21.12 -13.45 -13.54
N GLY A 221 22.41 -13.62 -13.22
CA GLY A 221 23.48 -12.77 -13.75
C GLY A 221 23.56 -12.81 -15.28
N ALA A 222 23.43 -13.99 -15.88
CA ALA A 222 23.42 -14.16 -17.33
C ALA A 222 22.20 -13.50 -18.00
N TYR A 223 21.02 -13.57 -17.37
CA TYR A 223 19.83 -12.84 -17.83
C TYR A 223 20.05 -11.31 -17.81
N ILE A 224 20.65 -10.77 -16.74
CA ILE A 224 20.97 -9.34 -16.68
C ILE A 224 21.98 -8.95 -17.77
N GLU A 225 23.00 -9.76 -18.02
CA GLU A 225 23.98 -9.47 -19.07
C GLU A 225 23.34 -9.44 -20.46
N ASP A 226 22.41 -10.35 -20.76
CA ASP A 226 21.66 -10.35 -22.03
C ASP A 226 20.77 -9.10 -22.18
N ARG A 227 20.10 -8.68 -21.11
CA ARG A 227 19.19 -7.51 -21.15
C ARG A 227 19.90 -6.17 -21.09
N LEU A 228 21.01 -6.10 -20.35
CA LEU A 228 21.76 -4.88 -20.03
C LEU A 228 23.27 -5.14 -20.19
N PRO A 229 23.75 -5.30 -21.44
CA PRO A 229 25.15 -5.62 -21.69
C PRO A 229 26.09 -4.48 -21.28
N GLY A 230 27.30 -4.84 -20.88
CA GLY A 230 28.40 -3.89 -20.67
C GLY A 230 28.63 -3.44 -19.23
N HIS A 231 29.65 -2.59 -19.08
CA HIS A 231 30.20 -2.22 -17.76
C HIS A 231 29.30 -1.24 -16.98
N ALA A 232 28.43 -0.49 -17.66
CA ALA A 232 27.52 0.47 -17.05
C ALA A 232 26.49 -0.18 -16.11
N HIS A 233 26.30 -1.50 -16.20
CA HIS A 233 25.30 -2.26 -15.44
C HIS A 233 25.92 -3.32 -14.50
N GLU A 234 27.23 -3.22 -14.24
CA GLU A 234 27.95 -4.15 -13.35
C GLU A 234 27.37 -4.16 -11.93
N GLU A 235 26.98 -3.01 -11.41
CA GLU A 235 26.40 -2.88 -10.07
C GLU A 235 25.12 -3.72 -9.90
N LEU A 236 24.30 -3.85 -10.95
CA LEU A 236 23.09 -4.68 -10.91
C LEU A 236 23.43 -6.17 -10.83
N ARG A 237 24.46 -6.62 -11.57
CA ARG A 237 24.97 -8.00 -11.44
C ARG A 237 25.60 -8.23 -10.06
N GLY A 238 26.32 -7.23 -9.54
CA GLY A 238 26.87 -7.22 -8.19
C GLY A 238 25.79 -7.37 -7.13
N LEU A 239 24.68 -6.65 -7.28
CA LEU A 239 23.51 -6.72 -6.39
C LEU A 239 22.94 -8.14 -6.34
N VAL A 240 22.68 -8.77 -7.50
CA VAL A 240 22.22 -10.18 -7.55
C VAL A 240 23.15 -11.10 -6.78
N LYS A 241 24.45 -11.00 -7.05
CA LYS A 241 25.47 -11.86 -6.44
C LYS A 241 25.49 -11.69 -4.91
N LYS A 242 25.41 -10.46 -4.42
CA LYS A 242 25.43 -10.16 -2.98
C LYS A 242 24.12 -10.56 -2.30
N THR A 243 22.98 -10.32 -2.93
CA THR A 243 21.67 -10.76 -2.42
C THR A 243 21.60 -12.29 -2.31
N SER A 244 22.03 -13.01 -3.35
CA SER A 244 22.08 -14.48 -3.33
C SER A 244 23.02 -15.00 -2.23
N ALA A 245 24.25 -14.48 -2.17
CA ALA A 245 25.21 -14.86 -1.13
C ALA A 245 24.69 -14.56 0.29
N PHE A 246 23.97 -13.45 0.48
CA PHE A 246 23.41 -13.09 1.77
C PHE A 246 22.28 -14.02 2.19
N ALA A 247 21.34 -14.36 1.30
CA ALA A 247 20.28 -15.33 1.56
C ALA A 247 20.85 -16.70 1.97
N HIS A 248 21.85 -17.20 1.25
CA HIS A 248 22.54 -18.44 1.60
C HIS A 248 23.24 -18.36 2.97
N LYS A 249 23.86 -17.22 3.30
CA LYS A 249 24.49 -17.01 4.61
C LYS A 249 23.47 -17.09 5.75
N VAL A 250 22.29 -16.49 5.60
CA VAL A 250 21.23 -16.55 6.62
C VAL A 250 20.71 -17.98 6.80
N LYS A 251 20.43 -18.69 5.71
CA LYS A 251 19.99 -20.11 5.71
C LYS A 251 20.91 -21.01 6.55
N HIS A 252 22.22 -20.80 6.48
CA HIS A 252 23.21 -21.61 7.18
C HIS A 252 23.66 -21.03 8.54
N SER A 253 23.16 -19.86 8.94
CA SER A 253 23.65 -19.16 10.13
C SER A 253 23.14 -19.83 11.42
N PRO A 254 24.01 -20.24 12.36
CA PRO A 254 23.58 -20.70 13.69
C PRO A 254 23.14 -19.54 14.60
N LYS A 255 23.27 -18.29 14.14
CA LYS A 255 22.88 -17.07 14.84
C LYS A 255 21.89 -16.25 14.01
N ALA A 256 21.06 -16.90 13.20
CA ALA A 256 20.02 -16.21 12.46
C ALA A 256 19.03 -15.56 13.44
N ASP A 257 18.65 -14.32 13.14
CA ASP A 257 17.75 -13.51 13.94
C ASP A 257 16.76 -12.78 13.03
N ARG A 258 15.79 -12.10 13.64
CA ARG A 258 14.73 -11.37 12.92
C ARG A 258 15.31 -10.34 11.95
N LEU A 259 16.36 -9.63 12.37
CA LEU A 259 17.01 -8.60 11.57
C LEU A 259 17.65 -9.19 10.30
N SER A 260 18.50 -10.21 10.45
CA SER A 260 19.20 -10.82 9.32
C SER A 260 18.25 -11.52 8.35
N ALA A 261 17.22 -12.20 8.85
CA ALA A 261 16.18 -12.79 8.03
C ALA A 261 15.33 -11.74 7.30
N GLY A 262 14.98 -10.65 7.97
CA GLY A 262 14.23 -9.54 7.39
C GLY A 262 14.99 -8.87 6.25
N LEU A 263 16.24 -8.47 6.51
CA LEU A 263 17.11 -7.87 5.49
C LEU A 263 17.31 -8.77 4.27
N ALA A 264 17.44 -10.08 4.46
CA ALA A 264 17.56 -11.03 3.34
C ALA A 264 16.24 -11.16 2.57
N GLY A 265 15.11 -11.19 3.28
CA GLY A 265 13.78 -11.23 2.66
C GLY A 265 13.51 -9.99 1.82
N ASP A 266 13.77 -8.80 2.36
CA ASP A 266 13.61 -7.52 1.67
C ASP A 266 14.47 -7.47 0.41
N ALA A 267 15.75 -7.84 0.52
CA ALA A 267 16.68 -7.81 -0.61
C ALA A 267 16.21 -8.72 -1.76
N VAL A 268 15.70 -9.92 -1.45
CA VAL A 268 15.23 -10.87 -2.46
C VAL A 268 13.91 -10.44 -3.09
N ILE A 269 12.98 -9.89 -2.31
CA ILE A 269 11.72 -9.33 -2.84
C ILE A 269 12.00 -8.15 -3.75
N MET A 270 12.87 -7.21 -3.34
CA MET A 270 13.28 -6.09 -4.19
C MET A 270 13.94 -6.58 -5.48
N LEU A 271 14.79 -7.61 -5.40
CA LEU A 271 15.41 -8.19 -6.59
C LEU A 271 14.37 -8.77 -7.56
N ALA A 272 13.35 -9.48 -7.06
CA ALA A 272 12.27 -10.00 -7.90
C ALA A 272 11.57 -8.88 -8.70
N GLN A 273 11.29 -7.75 -8.03
CA GLN A 273 10.64 -6.60 -8.63
C GLN A 273 11.52 -5.89 -9.66
N LEU A 274 12.83 -5.77 -9.38
CA LEU A 274 13.81 -5.24 -10.33
C LEU A 274 13.86 -6.10 -11.61
N LEU A 275 13.94 -7.42 -11.47
CA LEU A 275 13.98 -8.34 -12.62
C LEU A 275 12.67 -8.30 -13.43
N ARG A 276 11.53 -8.15 -12.74
CA ARG A 276 10.24 -7.98 -13.40
C ARG A 276 10.21 -6.71 -14.26
N ARG A 277 10.74 -5.59 -13.77
CA ARG A 277 10.87 -4.33 -14.54
C ARG A 277 11.75 -4.48 -15.78
N LEU A 278 12.79 -5.31 -15.71
CA LEU A 278 13.64 -5.60 -16.87
C LEU A 278 12.96 -6.51 -17.91
N ALA A 279 11.91 -7.23 -17.52
CA ALA A 279 11.16 -8.13 -18.39
C ALA A 279 10.01 -7.44 -19.13
N GLU A 280 9.68 -6.20 -18.75
CA GLU A 280 8.79 -5.31 -19.49
C GLU A 280 9.50 -4.69 -20.70
#